data_AF-A0A7X1B2I5-F1
#
_entry.id   AF-A0A7X1B2I5-F1
#
_cell.length_a   1.000
_cell.length_b   1.000
_cell.length_c   1.000
_cell.angle_alpha   90.00
_cell.angle_beta   90.00
_cell.angle_gamma   90.00
#
_symmetry.space_group_name_H-M   'P 1'
#
loop_
_entity.id
_entity.type
_entity.pdbx_description
1 polymer ?
#
loop_
_entity_poly.entity_id
_entity_poly.type
_entity_poly.pdbx_seq_one_letter_code
_entity_poly.pdbx_strand_id
1 'polypeptide(L)' 'MIATVTSKGQITLPSEIRKALNVKSGDQLDFYLGKDGELRARRVDSSLNSLVGILPKPSKRLSLEQMDQVIQNRKV' A
#
# COMPACT_ATOMS: atom_id res chain seq x y z
N MET A 1 17.71 14.13 6.63
CA MET A 1 17.79 13.19 7.77
C MET A 1 18.58 11.96 7.30
N ILE A 2 19.52 11.46 8.09
CA ILE A 2 20.43 10.38 7.70
C ILE A 2 20.21 9.21 8.67
N ALA A 3 20.23 7.97 8.16
CA ALA A 3 20.21 6.75 8.95
C ALA A 3 21.37 5.84 8.51
N THR A 4 21.97 5.13 9.46
CA THR A 4 23.08 4.21 9.21
C THR A 4 22.58 2.79 9.20
N VAL A 5 23.05 2.00 8.22
CA VAL A 5 22.81 0.56 8.18
C VAL A 5 23.70 -0.10 9.24
N THR A 6 23.12 -0.91 10.11
CA THR A 6 23.88 -1.69 11.10
C THR A 6 24.70 -2.79 10.42
N SER A 7 25.66 -3.39 11.13
CA SER A 7 26.41 -4.56 10.63
C SER A 7 25.52 -5.75 10.26
N LYS A 8 24.29 -5.81 10.79
CA LYS A 8 23.29 -6.83 10.48
C LYS A 8 22.37 -6.44 9.31
N GLY A 9 22.65 -5.33 8.62
CA GLY A 9 21.83 -4.87 7.50
C GLY A 9 20.52 -4.19 7.90
N GLN A 10 20.36 -3.79 9.16
CA GLN A 10 19.13 -3.13 9.63
C GLN A 10 19.26 -1.61 9.52
N ILE A 11 18.16 -0.92 9.20
CA ILE A 11 18.04 0.53 9.28
C ILE A 11 17.03 0.92 10.35
N THR A 12 17.36 1.93 11.15
CA THR A 12 16.42 2.48 12.12
C THR A 12 15.59 3.57 11.47
N LEU A 13 14.26 3.42 11.47
CA LEU A 13 13.35 4.44 10.97
C LEU A 13 13.16 5.56 12.03
N PRO A 14 13.61 6.80 11.77
CA PRO A 14 13.52 7.87 12.76
C PRO A 14 12.08 8.17 13.17
N SER A 15 11.89 8.72 14.38
CA SER A 15 10.57 8.90 14.99
C SER A 15 9.60 9.69 14.13
N GLU A 16 10.08 10.73 13.45
CA GLU A 16 9.26 11.61 12.62
C GLU A 16 8.70 10.87 11.39
N ILE A 17 9.50 9.98 10.77
CA ILE A 17 9.03 9.16 9.65
C ILE A 17 8.05 8.08 10.12
N ARG A 18 8.33 7.43 11.28
CA ARG A 18 7.38 6.46 11.87
C ARG A 18 6.00 7.08 12.13
N LYS A 19 5.97 8.31 12.66
CA LYS A 19 4.72 9.05 12.90
C LYS A 19 4.04 9.41 11.58
N ALA A 20 4.77 9.97 10.62
CA ALA A 20 4.22 10.37 9.33
C ALA A 20 3.62 9.20 8.53
N LEU A 21 4.25 8.02 8.60
CA LEU A 21 3.78 6.80 7.93
C LEU A 21 2.83 5.95 8.79
N ASN A 22 2.55 6.36 10.03
CA ASN A 22 1.77 5.60 11.01
C ASN A 22 2.22 4.12 11.11
N VAL A 23 3.54 3.92 11.24
CA VAL A 23 4.20 2.61 11.34
C VAL A 23 4.47 2.31 12.81
N LYS A 24 4.01 1.15 13.27
CA LYS A 24 4.17 0.63 14.64
C LYS A 24 5.12 -0.57 14.66
N SER A 25 5.58 -0.93 15.86
CA SER A 25 6.37 -2.15 16.04
C SER A 25 5.55 -3.37 15.58
N GLY A 26 6.13 -4.16 14.67
CA GLY A 26 5.46 -5.32 14.06
C GLY A 26 4.84 -5.05 12.70
N ASP A 27 4.68 -3.78 12.29
CA ASP A 27 4.22 -3.44 10.95
C ASP A 27 5.28 -3.80 9.90
N GLN A 28 4.82 -4.23 8.73
CA GLN A 28 5.68 -4.58 7.60
C GLN A 28 5.80 -3.39 6.64
N LEU A 29 7.02 -3.20 6.14
CA LEU A 29 7.32 -2.27 5.06
C LEU A 29 7.78 -3.06 3.83
N ASP A 30 7.18 -2.74 2.70
CA ASP A 30 7.59 -3.25 1.39
C ASP A 30 8.55 -2.25 0.76
N PHE A 31 9.79 -2.68 0.54
CA PHE A 31 10.86 -1.88 -0.03
C PHE A 31 11.04 -2.22 -1.50
N TYR A 32 11.18 -1.19 -2.34
CA TYR A 32 11.38 -1.35 -3.78
C TYR A 32 12.29 -0.26 -4.31
N LEU A 33 12.99 -0.55 -5.40
CA LEU A 33 13.84 0.41 -6.08
C LEU A 33 13.04 1.16 -7.14
N GLY A 34 13.06 2.48 -7.07
CA GLY A 34 12.59 3.38 -8.12
C GLY A 34 13.52 3.37 -9.34
N LYS A 35 13.10 4.06 -10.40
CA LYS A 35 13.81 4.11 -11.69
C LYS A 35 15.24 4.67 -11.60
N ASP A 36 15.51 5.47 -10.56
CA ASP A 36 16.78 6.18 -10.39
C ASP A 36 17.60 5.65 -9.19
N GLY A 37 17.39 4.39 -8.79
CA GLY A 37 18.05 3.81 -7.62
C GLY A 37 17.54 4.36 -6.28
N GLU A 38 16.45 5.13 -6.31
CA GLU A 38 15.76 5.60 -5.12
C GLU A 38 15.17 4.39 -4.36
N LEU A 39 15.60 4.20 -3.11
CA LEU A 39 14.96 3.24 -2.23
C LEU A 39 13.62 3.82 -1.76
N ARG A 40 12.53 3.21 -2.20
CA ARG A 40 11.17 3.54 -1.75
C ARG A 40 10.67 2.49 -0.78
N ALA A 41 9.83 2.91 0.14
CA ALA A 41 9.18 2.04 1.10
C ALA A 41 7.70 2.41 1.20
N ARG A 42 6.84 1.40 1.33
CA ARG A 42 5.42 1.59 1.64
C ARG A 42 5.00 0.68 2.78
N ARG A 43 4.04 1.12 3.60
CA ARG A 43 3.43 0.24 4.59
C ARG A 43 2.64 -0.85 3.87
N VAL A 44 2.82 -2.09 4.30
CA VAL A 44 1.98 -3.19 3.86
C VAL A 44 0.68 -3.12 4.65
N ASP A 45 -0.44 -2.83 3.99
CA ASP A 45 -1.74 -2.97 4.60
C ASP A 45 -2.10 -4.46 4.64
N SER A 46 -1.79 -5.09 5.76
CA SER A 46 -1.80 -6.54 5.95
C SER A 46 -3.21 -7.14 6.14
N SER A 47 -4.28 -6.39 5.89
CA SER A 47 -5.63 -6.88 6.12
C SER A 47 -6.58 -6.51 4.99
N LEU A 48 -6.82 -7.45 4.07
CA LEU A 48 -7.96 -7.38 3.15
C LEU A 48 -9.29 -7.30 3.92
N ASN A 49 -9.34 -7.82 5.16
CA ASN A 49 -10.51 -7.73 6.02
C ASN A 49 -10.85 -6.27 6.38
N SER A 50 -9.88 -5.36 6.40
CA SER A 50 -10.19 -3.93 6.61
C SER A 50 -10.87 -3.29 5.41
N LEU A 51 -10.79 -3.92 4.23
CA LEU A 51 -11.45 -3.45 3.00
C LEU A 51 -12.90 -3.94 2.88
N VAL A 52 -13.28 -4.95 3.68
CA VAL A 52 -14.65 -5.46 3.65
C VAL A 52 -15.60 -4.38 4.19
N GLY A 53 -16.52 -3.93 3.35
CA GLY A 53 -17.54 -2.94 3.72
C GLY A 53 -17.13 -1.47 3.58
N ILE A 54 -15.95 -1.15 3.04
CA ILE A 54 -15.54 0.25 2.81
C ILE A 54 -16.27 0.91 1.64
N LEU A 55 -16.76 0.11 0.69
CA LEU A 55 -17.46 0.63 -0.48
C LEU A 55 -18.92 0.92 -0.14
N PRO A 56 -19.43 2.12 -0.49
CA PRO A 56 -20.83 2.44 -0.30
C PRO A 56 -21.71 1.54 -1.15
N LYS A 57 -22.98 1.41 -0.75
CA LYS A 57 -23.97 0.65 -1.53
C LYS A 57 -24.04 1.22 -2.96
N PRO A 58 -23.92 0.38 -4.00
CA PRO A 58 -23.93 0.87 -5.38
C PRO A 58 -25.31 1.45 -5.71
N SER A 59 -25.32 2.57 -6.44
CA SER A 59 -26.54 3.23 -6.91
C SER A 59 -27.32 2.39 -7.94
N LYS A 60 -26.61 1.54 -8.68
CA LYS A 60 -27.17 0.61 -9.65
C LYS A 60 -26.59 -0.78 -9.44
N ARG A 61 -27.47 -1.79 -9.40
CA ARG A 61 -27.06 -3.20 -9.47
C ARG A 61 -26.86 -3.59 -10.94
N LEU A 62 -25.77 -4.29 -11.23
CA LEU A 62 -25.47 -4.84 -12.55
C LEU A 62 -25.51 -6.37 -12.47
N SER A 63 -25.94 -7.05 -13.53
CA SER A 63 -25.67 -8.47 -13.72
C SER A 63 -24.19 -8.70 -14.02
N LEU A 64 -23.72 -9.95 -13.92
CA LEU A 64 -22.34 -10.30 -14.28
C LEU A 64 -22.02 -9.93 -15.73
N GLU A 65 -22.93 -10.22 -16.67
CA GLU A 65 -22.75 -9.88 -18.09
C GLU A 65 -22.61 -8.37 -18.30
N GLN A 66 -23.37 -7.57 -17.55
CA GLN A 66 -23.26 -6.11 -17.60
C GLN A 66 -21.94 -5.61 -17.00
N MET A 67 -21.43 -6.27 -15.95
CA MET A 67 -20.12 -5.94 -15.39
C MET A 67 -19.01 -6.23 -16.40
N ASP A 68 -19.03 -7.40 -17.04
CA ASP A 68 -18.04 -7.79 -18.05
C ASP A 68 -18.04 -6.83 -19.25
N GLN A 69 -19.22 -6.44 -19.73
CA GLN A 69 -19.34 -5.43 -20.79
C GLN A 69 -18.75 -4.07 -20.39
N VAL A 70 -18.94 -3.64 -19.14
CA VAL A 70 -18.36 -2.37 -18.65
C VAL A 70 -16.85 -2.47 -18.56
N ILE A 71 -16.30 -3.59 -18.08
CA ILE A 71 -14.85 -3.82 -18.00
C ILE A 71 -14.22 -3.82 -19.39
N GLN A 72 -14.82 -4.55 -20.35
CA GLN A 72 -14.33 -4.64 -21.73
C GLN A 72 -14.35 -3.28 -22.45
N ASN A 73 -15.38 -2.45 -22.21
CA ASN A 73 -15.50 -1.14 -22.83
C ASN A 73 -14.70 -0.04 -22.12
N ARG A 74 -14.06 -0.36 -20.99
CA ARG A 74 -13.24 0.60 -20.24
C ARG A 74 -11.90 0.79 -20.95
N LYS A 75 -11.76 1.89 -21.70
CA LYS A 75 -10.45 2.33 -22.19
C LYS A 75 -9.59 2.74 -20.99
N VAL A 76 -8.49 2.01 -20.78
CA VAL A 76 -7.40 2.37 -19.86
C VAL A 76 -6.48 3.35 -20.58
#